data_AF-A0A0T5ZD21-F1
#
_entry.id   AF-A0A0T5ZD21-F1
#
_cell.length_a   1.000
_cell.length_b   1.000
_cell.length_c   1.000
_cell.angle_alpha   90.00
_cell.angle_beta   90.00
_cell.angle_gamma   90.00
#
_symmetry.space_group_name_H-M   'P 1'
#
loop_
_entity.id
_entity.type
_entity.pdbx_description
1 polymer ?
#
loop_
_entity_poly.entity_id
_entity_poly.type
_entity_poly.pdbx_seq_one_letter_code
_entity_poly.pdbx_strand_id
1 'polypeptide(L)'
;MAIEFENIIIESVILAVIIFGAVYLELWYYRRYQKIEDEKTKKMILRLIKEDLTRKQRFLEESIKFKDYKPFFTNVWDSIILSGKQTLLSFELINNFEHSYSWMRYYNTELHQRGVVGNEQTLLELLGEIKKTIESSLNVLKSS
;
A
#
# COMPACT_ATOMS: atom_id res chain seq x y z
N MET A 1 -62.70 -9.73 16.33
CA MET A 1 -61.73 -10.85 16.28
C MET A 1 -60.92 -10.85 14.97
N ALA A 2 -61.52 -11.00 13.77
CA ALA A 2 -60.74 -10.95 12.52
C ALA A 2 -60.05 -9.58 12.27
N ILE A 3 -60.77 -8.48 12.52
CA ILE A 3 -60.28 -7.10 12.30
C ILE A 3 -59.12 -6.71 13.23
N GLU A 4 -59.10 -7.21 14.48
CA GLU A 4 -58.00 -6.93 15.42
C GLU A 4 -56.73 -7.70 15.04
N PHE A 5 -56.89 -8.92 14.53
CA PHE A 5 -55.77 -9.72 14.05
C PHE A 5 -55.16 -9.11 12.79
N GLU A 6 -55.98 -8.56 11.89
CA GLU A 6 -55.53 -7.80 10.71
C GLU A 6 -54.74 -6.54 11.12
N ASN A 7 -55.21 -5.78 12.12
CA ASN A 7 -54.47 -4.62 12.62
C ASN A 7 -53.11 -4.99 13.22
N ILE A 8 -53.03 -6.07 14.01
CA ILE A 8 -51.76 -6.56 14.58
C ILE A 8 -50.79 -6.98 13.45
N ILE A 9 -51.31 -7.62 12.39
CA ILE A 9 -50.51 -7.98 11.21
C ILE A 9 -49.98 -6.72 10.52
N ILE A 10 -50.83 -5.72 10.29
CA ILE A 10 -50.45 -4.45 9.65
C ILE A 10 -49.36 -3.74 10.47
N GLU A 11 -49.53 -3.62 11.78
CA GLU A 11 -48.53 -3.00 12.67
C GLU A 11 -47.20 -3.78 12.67
N SER A 12 -47.26 -5.11 12.68
CA SER A 12 -46.07 -5.97 12.63
C SER A 12 -45.32 -5.83 11.30
N VAL A 13 -46.04 -5.72 10.18
CA VAL A 13 -45.46 -5.49 8.85
C VAL A 13 -44.82 -4.10 8.78
N ILE A 14 -45.49 -3.06 9.30
CA ILE A 14 -44.93 -1.71 9.36
C ILE A 14 -43.64 -1.70 10.19
N LEU A 15 -43.64 -2.36 11.35
CA LEU A 15 -42.45 -2.48 12.20
C LEU A 15 -41.31 -3.19 11.47
N ALA A 16 -41.60 -4.29 10.76
CA ALA A 16 -40.60 -5.01 9.98
C ALA A 16 -40.00 -4.14 8.85
N VAL A 17 -40.82 -3.34 8.17
CA VAL A 17 -40.36 -2.38 7.14
C VAL A 17 -39.45 -1.31 7.75
N ILE A 18 -39.80 -0.78 8.93
CA ILE A 18 -38.97 0.20 9.63
C ILE A 18 -37.62 -0.40 10.01
N ILE A 19 -37.60 -1.60 10.60
CA ILE A 19 -36.36 -2.29 11.00
C ILE A 19 -35.49 -2.56 9.77
N PHE A 20 -36.08 -3.10 8.70
CA PHE A 20 -35.34 -3.37 7.47
C PHE A 20 -34.78 -2.09 6.85
N GLY A 21 -35.58 -1.02 6.81
CA GLY A 21 -35.15 0.29 6.31
C GLY A 21 -33.99 0.87 7.12
N ALA A 22 -34.03 0.77 8.45
CA ALA A 22 -32.97 1.24 9.33
C ALA A 22 -31.65 0.48 9.07
N VAL A 23 -31.70 -0.86 9.04
CA VAL A 23 -30.53 -1.71 8.76
C VAL A 23 -29.97 -1.43 7.38
N TYR A 24 -30.83 -1.27 6.37
CA TYR A 24 -30.41 -0.96 5.01
C TYR A 24 -29.69 0.39 4.92
N LEU A 25 -30.24 1.44 5.57
CA LEU A 25 -29.63 2.76 5.60
C LEU A 25 -28.29 2.76 6.33
N GLU A 26 -28.18 2.05 7.44
CA GLU A 26 -26.93 1.90 8.21
C GLU A 26 -25.84 1.22 7.36
N LEU A 27 -26.17 0.09 6.72
CA LEU A 27 -25.25 -0.62 5.83
C LEU A 27 -24.82 0.27 4.65
N TRP A 28 -25.74 1.03 4.08
CA TRP A 28 -25.43 1.93 2.98
C TRP A 28 -24.52 3.09 3.41
N TYR A 29 -24.80 3.69 4.58
CA TYR A 29 -23.98 4.74 5.15
C TYR A 29 -22.58 4.23 5.47
N TYR A 30 -22.48 3.06 6.13
CA TYR A 30 -21.21 2.41 6.47
C TYR A 30 -20.37 2.15 5.22
N ARG A 31 -20.96 1.58 4.15
CA ARG A 31 -20.25 1.35 2.89
C ARG A 31 -19.73 2.63 2.24
N ARG A 32 -20.50 3.73 2.32
CA ARG A 32 -20.05 5.02 1.80
C ARG A 32 -18.92 5.61 2.62
N TYR A 33 -19.05 5.56 3.94
CA TYR A 33 -18.03 6.03 4.86
C TYR A 33 -16.71 5.25 4.66
N GLN A 34 -16.79 3.92 4.60
CA GLN A 34 -15.64 3.05 4.36
C GLN A 34 -14.93 3.39 3.05
N LYS A 35 -15.66 3.61 1.95
CA LYS A 35 -15.06 4.03 0.67
C LYS A 35 -14.29 5.35 0.78
N ILE A 36 -14.81 6.32 1.53
CA ILE A 36 -14.16 7.63 1.72
C ILE A 36 -12.86 7.46 2.54
N GLU A 37 -12.93 6.65 3.59
CA GLU A 37 -11.78 6.35 4.44
C GLU A 37 -10.70 5.56 3.69
N ASP A 38 -11.09 4.57 2.88
CA ASP A 38 -10.20 3.78 2.04
C ASP A 38 -9.49 4.64 1.00
N GLU A 39 -10.20 5.55 0.33
CA GLU A 39 -9.60 6.50 -0.62
C GLU A 39 -8.61 7.46 0.06
N LYS A 40 -8.95 7.94 1.27
CA LYS A 40 -8.03 8.79 2.05
C LYS A 40 -6.77 8.01 2.45
N THR A 41 -6.95 6.77 2.89
CA THR A 41 -5.85 5.88 3.28
C THR A 41 -4.97 5.54 2.09
N LYS A 42 -5.56 5.20 0.94
CA LYS A 42 -4.86 4.96 -0.33
C LYS A 42 -3.99 6.16 -0.70
N LYS A 43 -4.53 7.38 -0.70
CA LYS A 43 -3.75 8.60 -0.99
C LYS A 43 -2.58 8.79 -0.03
N MET A 44 -2.78 8.52 1.26
CA MET A 44 -1.72 8.61 2.26
C MET A 44 -0.62 7.58 2.02
N ILE A 45 -0.98 6.33 1.70
CA ILE A 45 -0.03 5.27 1.36
C ILE A 45 0.79 5.66 0.12
N LEU A 46 0.13 6.08 -0.96
CA LEU A 46 0.83 6.50 -2.19
C LEU A 46 1.81 7.64 -1.94
N ARG A 47 1.40 8.62 -1.12
CA ARG A 47 2.27 9.72 -0.70
C ARG A 47 3.48 9.22 0.09
N LEU A 48 3.27 8.35 1.07
CA LEU A 48 4.35 7.78 1.89
C LEU A 48 5.36 7.00 1.05
N ILE A 49 4.87 6.15 0.13
CA ILE A 49 5.74 5.39 -0.79
C ILE A 49 6.51 6.34 -1.69
N LYS A 50 5.86 7.37 -2.26
CA LYS A 50 6.51 8.36 -3.12
C LYS A 50 7.63 9.09 -2.38
N GLU A 51 7.36 9.57 -1.17
CA GLU A 51 8.34 10.24 -0.33
C GLU A 51 9.51 9.29 0.01
N ASP A 52 9.22 8.01 0.31
CA ASP A 52 10.25 7.03 0.60
C ASP A 52 11.14 6.73 -0.60
N LEU A 53 10.56 6.39 -1.76
CA LEU A 53 11.28 6.14 -3.01
C LEU A 53 12.14 7.34 -3.43
N THR A 54 11.63 8.56 -3.24
CA THR A 54 12.40 9.79 -3.52
C THR A 54 13.59 9.95 -2.58
N ARG A 55 13.47 9.55 -1.30
CA ARG A 55 14.61 9.50 -0.38
C ARG A 55 15.60 8.42 -0.79
N LYS A 56 15.12 7.24 -1.23
CA LYS A 56 15.99 6.14 -1.70
C LYS A 56 16.76 6.52 -2.94
N GLN A 57 16.16 7.25 -3.88
CA GLN A 57 16.83 7.74 -5.07
C GLN A 57 18.01 8.67 -4.71
N ARG A 58 17.79 9.62 -3.79
CA ARG A 58 18.87 10.50 -3.30
C ARG A 58 19.97 9.72 -2.58
N PHE A 59 19.58 8.80 -1.71
CA PHE A 59 20.53 7.92 -1.02
C PHE A 59 21.39 7.12 -2.02
N LEU A 60 20.78 6.60 -3.08
CA LEU A 60 21.48 5.87 -4.13
C LEU A 60 22.49 6.75 -4.87
N GLU A 61 22.12 7.99 -5.21
CA GLU A 61 23.04 8.94 -5.83
C GLU A 61 24.23 9.27 -4.92
N GLU A 62 24.00 9.46 -3.62
CA GLU A 62 25.04 9.68 -2.62
C GLU A 62 25.95 8.46 -2.48
N SER A 63 25.39 7.25 -2.37
CA SER A 63 26.16 6.01 -2.27
C SER A 63 27.05 5.77 -3.48
N ILE A 64 26.56 6.03 -4.70
CA ILE A 64 27.37 5.92 -5.93
C ILE A 64 28.48 6.98 -5.95
N LYS A 65 28.16 8.23 -5.59
CA LYS A 65 29.10 9.36 -5.65
C LYS A 65 30.25 9.22 -4.64
N PHE A 66 29.92 8.83 -3.41
CA PHE A 66 30.88 8.78 -2.30
C PHE A 66 31.42 7.36 -2.05
N LYS A 67 30.96 6.36 -2.80
CA LYS A 67 31.25 4.93 -2.58
C LYS A 67 30.93 4.47 -1.15
N ASP A 68 29.93 5.08 -0.54
CA ASP A 68 29.45 4.78 0.81
C ASP A 68 28.27 3.81 0.72
N TYR A 69 28.60 2.52 0.65
CA TYR A 69 27.64 1.43 0.50
C TYR A 69 27.03 1.09 1.86
N LYS A 70 25.79 1.56 2.07
CA LYS A 70 24.98 1.28 3.27
C LYS A 70 23.71 0.52 2.91
N PRO A 71 23.12 -0.23 3.86
CA PRO A 71 21.87 -0.95 3.61
C PRO A 71 20.68 0.00 3.42
N PHE A 72 19.75 -0.39 2.55
CA PHE A 72 18.46 0.26 2.36
C PHE A 72 17.49 -0.14 3.47
N PHE A 73 16.84 0.84 4.10
CA PHE A 73 15.68 0.57 4.96
C PHE A 73 14.43 0.26 4.12
N THR A 74 13.79 -0.90 4.32
CA THR A 74 12.55 -1.31 3.61
C THR A 74 11.28 -1.18 4.44
N ASN A 75 11.40 -0.68 5.67
CA ASN A 75 10.38 -0.72 6.71
C ASN A 75 9.03 -0.09 6.30
N VAL A 76 9.02 0.90 5.41
CA VAL A 76 7.78 1.55 4.95
C VAL A 76 6.90 0.55 4.21
N TRP A 77 7.47 -0.19 3.26
CA TRP A 77 6.74 -1.20 2.51
C TRP A 77 6.34 -2.38 3.38
N ASP A 78 7.24 -2.83 4.25
CA ASP A 78 6.96 -3.90 5.21
C ASP A 78 5.77 -3.53 6.11
N SER A 79 5.71 -2.27 6.59
CA SER A 79 4.61 -1.77 7.40
C SER A 79 3.28 -1.75 6.62
N ILE A 80 3.31 -1.38 5.34
CA ILE A 80 2.11 -1.38 4.49
C ILE A 80 1.59 -2.80 4.32
N ILE A 81 2.46 -3.76 4.03
CA ILE A 81 2.11 -5.18 3.88
C ILE A 81 1.54 -5.74 5.20
N LEU A 82 2.22 -5.48 6.32
CA LEU A 82 1.79 -5.94 7.65
C LEU A 82 0.45 -5.34 8.07
N SER A 83 0.15 -4.11 7.66
CA SER A 83 -1.14 -3.47 7.94
C SER A 83 -2.30 -4.00 7.10
N GLY A 84 -2.04 -4.85 6.09
CA GLY A 84 -3.06 -5.35 5.16
C GLY A 84 -3.58 -4.30 4.17
N LYS A 85 -3.04 -3.08 4.22
CA LYS A 85 -3.52 -1.93 3.43
C LYS A 85 -2.99 -1.92 2.00
N GLN A 86 -2.09 -2.83 1.63
CA GLN A 86 -1.71 -3.06 0.23
C GLN A 86 -2.91 -3.39 -0.65
N THR A 87 -3.97 -3.97 -0.09
CA THR A 87 -5.23 -4.29 -0.80
C THR A 87 -5.96 -3.07 -1.35
N LEU A 88 -5.64 -1.87 -0.86
CA LEU A 88 -6.17 -0.60 -1.37
C LEU A 88 -5.49 -0.15 -2.68
N LEU A 89 -4.38 -0.79 -3.05
CA LEU A 89 -3.59 -0.48 -4.24
C LEU A 89 -3.97 -1.42 -5.40
N SER A 90 -3.75 -0.96 -6.63
CA SER A 90 -3.88 -1.84 -7.80
C SER A 90 -2.78 -2.90 -7.78
N PHE A 91 -3.06 -4.05 -8.39
CA PHE A 91 -2.07 -5.13 -8.50
C PHE A 91 -0.78 -4.66 -9.18
N GLU A 92 -0.88 -3.80 -10.20
CA GLU A 92 0.27 -3.22 -10.90
C GLU A 92 1.16 -2.39 -9.98
N LEU A 93 0.57 -1.57 -9.10
CA LEU A 93 1.32 -0.79 -8.11
C LEU A 93 2.00 -1.71 -7.09
N ILE A 94 1.27 -2.71 -6.58
CA ILE A 94 1.82 -3.69 -5.62
C ILE A 94 3.01 -4.41 -6.23
N ASN A 95 2.88 -4.92 -7.45
CA ASN A 95 3.93 -5.67 -8.14
C ASN A 95 5.17 -4.80 -8.38
N ASN A 96 5.00 -3.55 -8.80
CA ASN A 96 6.12 -2.62 -9.02
C ASN A 96 6.86 -2.28 -7.70
N PHE A 97 6.11 -2.02 -6.63
CA PHE A 97 6.70 -1.75 -5.33
C PHE A 97 7.42 -2.98 -4.79
N GLU A 98 6.79 -4.14 -4.77
CA GLU A 98 7.42 -5.39 -4.32
C GLU A 98 8.71 -5.67 -5.09
N HIS A 99 8.71 -5.49 -6.41
CA HIS A 99 9.90 -5.66 -7.23
C HIS A 99 11.03 -4.70 -6.82
N SER A 100 10.72 -3.41 -6.62
CA SER A 100 11.69 -2.40 -6.20
C SER A 100 12.28 -2.70 -4.81
N TYR A 101 11.43 -3.02 -3.84
CA TYR A 101 11.88 -3.35 -2.48
C TYR A 101 12.61 -4.70 -2.41
N SER A 102 12.26 -5.66 -3.27
CA SER A 102 12.98 -6.94 -3.38
C SER A 102 14.43 -6.73 -3.82
N TRP A 103 14.68 -5.86 -4.81
CA TRP A 103 16.04 -5.52 -5.21
C TRP A 103 16.84 -4.86 -4.09
N MET A 104 16.22 -3.98 -3.30
CA MET A 104 16.85 -3.38 -2.12
C MET A 104 17.22 -4.44 -1.07
N ARG A 105 16.34 -5.41 -0.80
CA ARG A 105 16.63 -6.52 0.13
C ARG A 105 17.75 -7.41 -0.40
N TYR A 106 17.77 -7.68 -1.71
CA TYR A 106 18.83 -8.46 -2.33
C TYR A 106 20.19 -7.76 -2.22
N TYR A 107 20.25 -6.45 -2.51
CA TYR A 107 21.44 -5.64 -2.28
C TYR A 107 21.88 -5.67 -0.81
N ASN A 108 20.97 -5.53 0.15
CA ASN A 108 21.31 -5.61 1.57
C ASN A 108 21.92 -6.96 1.94
N THR A 109 21.41 -8.04 1.34
CA THR A 109 21.91 -9.40 1.56
C THR A 109 23.32 -9.55 1.02
N GLU A 110 23.58 -9.09 -0.22
CA GLU A 110 24.91 -9.11 -0.84
C GLU A 110 25.92 -8.26 -0.07
N LEU A 111 25.51 -7.07 0.39
CA LEU A 111 26.32 -6.19 1.22
C LEU A 111 26.69 -6.85 2.55
N HIS A 112 25.74 -7.56 3.19
CA HIS A 112 25.97 -8.23 4.46
C HIS A 112 26.84 -9.49 4.34
N GLN A 113 26.61 -10.30 3.30
CA GLN A 113 27.31 -11.59 3.13
C GLN A 113 28.75 -11.44 2.65
N ARG A 114 28.97 -10.55 1.67
CA ARG A 114 30.27 -10.44 0.98
C ARG A 114 31.04 -9.17 1.35
N GLY A 115 30.39 -8.22 2.01
CA GLY A 115 30.96 -6.91 2.30
C GLY A 115 31.27 -6.12 1.02
N VAL A 116 31.94 -4.98 1.17
CA VAL A 116 32.32 -4.11 0.05
C VAL A 116 33.59 -4.62 -0.65
N VAL A 117 34.53 -5.16 0.13
CA VAL A 117 35.86 -5.58 -0.36
C VAL A 117 35.72 -6.88 -1.16
N GLY A 118 35.74 -6.76 -2.49
CA GLY A 118 35.61 -7.89 -3.42
C GLY A 118 34.24 -8.04 -4.09
N ASN A 119 33.23 -7.24 -3.72
CA ASN A 119 31.87 -7.27 -4.30
C ASN A 119 31.44 -5.92 -4.92
N GLU A 120 32.33 -4.93 -5.00
CA GLU A 120 31.99 -3.54 -5.40
C GLU A 120 31.29 -3.48 -6.76
N GLN A 121 31.76 -4.24 -7.76
CA GLN A 121 31.17 -4.28 -9.10
C GLN A 121 29.72 -4.79 -9.06
N THR A 122 29.45 -5.88 -8.34
CA THR A 122 28.11 -6.43 -8.18
C THR A 122 27.20 -5.46 -7.41
N LEU A 123 27.71 -4.80 -6.37
CA LEU A 123 26.95 -3.79 -5.64
C LEU A 123 26.57 -2.61 -6.54
N LEU A 124 27.47 -2.16 -7.42
CA LEU A 124 27.18 -1.10 -8.39
C LEU A 124 26.13 -1.52 -9.42
N GLU A 125 26.19 -2.75 -9.93
CA GLU A 125 25.18 -3.31 -10.84
C GLU A 125 23.80 -3.35 -10.16
N LEU A 126 23.75 -3.82 -8.90
CA LEU A 126 22.52 -3.85 -8.11
C LEU A 126 21.97 -2.45 -7.84
N LEU A 127 22.81 -1.47 -7.53
CA LEU A 127 22.38 -0.07 -7.42
C LEU A 127 21.84 0.45 -8.77
N GLY A 128 22.44 0.05 -9.89
CA GLY A 128 21.93 0.36 -11.23
C GLY A 128 20.51 -0.17 -11.44
N GLU A 129 20.25 -1.42 -11.08
CA GLU A 129 18.91 -2.03 -11.18
C GLU A 129 17.91 -1.41 -10.19
N ILE A 130 18.32 -1.16 -8.94
CA ILE A 130 17.49 -0.46 -7.95
C ILE A 130 17.09 0.92 -8.48
N LYS A 131 18.01 1.66 -9.11
CA LYS A 131 17.70 2.97 -9.69
C LYS A 131 16.60 2.86 -10.76
N LYS A 132 16.72 1.92 -11.69
CA LYS A 132 15.72 1.71 -12.76
C LYS A 132 14.35 1.37 -12.18
N THR A 133 14.31 0.50 -11.17
CA THR A 133 13.05 0.08 -10.55
C THR A 133 12.39 1.19 -9.73
N ILE A 134 13.17 2.02 -9.03
CA ILE A 134 12.68 3.23 -8.35
C ILE A 134 12.09 4.21 -9.38
N GLU A 135 12.80 4.49 -10.47
CA GLU A 135 12.33 5.40 -11.52
C GLU A 135 11.03 4.89 -12.18
N SER A 136 10.96 3.59 -12.46
CA SER A 136 9.74 2.93 -12.95
C SER A 136 8.58 3.12 -11.96
N SER A 137 8.78 2.79 -10.69
CA SER A 137 7.76 2.92 -9.65
C SER A 137 7.28 4.37 -9.46
N LEU A 138 8.19 5.34 -9.53
CA LEU A 138 7.85 6.76 -9.47
C LEU A 138 7.07 7.22 -10.71
N ASN A 139 7.32 6.65 -11.88
CA ASN A 139 6.55 6.95 -13.09
C ASN A 139 5.14 6.37 -13.02
N VAL A 140 4.99 5.12 -12.57
CA VAL A 140 3.68 4.49 -12.35
C VAL A 140 2.86 5.30 -11.32
N LEU A 141 3.51 5.83 -10.28
CA LEU A 141 2.89 6.72 -9.30
C LEU A 141 2.44 8.08 -9.86
N LYS A 142 3.05 8.58 -10.94
CA LYS A 142 2.62 9.84 -11.59
C LYS A 142 1.42 9.62 -12.52
N SER A 143 1.27 8.42 -13.06
CA SER A 143 0.15 8.02 -13.92
C SER A 143 -1.07 7.48 -13.15
N SER A 144 -0.94 7.30 -11.82
CA SER A 144 -1.99 6.80 -10.91
C SER A 144 -2.73 7.94 -10.20
#